data_AF-A0A5C2S3R9-F1
#
_entry.id   AF-A0A5C2S3R9-F1
#
_cell.length_a   1.000
_cell.length_b   1.000
_cell.length_c   1.000
_cell.angle_alpha   90.00
_cell.angle_beta   90.00
_cell.angle_gamma   90.00
#
_symmetry.space_group_name_H-M   'P 1'
#
loop_
_entity.id
_entity.type
_entity.pdbx_description
1 polymer ?
#
loop_
_entity_poly.entity_id
_entity_poly.type
_entity_poly.pdbx_seq_one_letter_code
_entity_poly.pdbx_strand_id
1 'polypeptide(L)'
;MTSRTSSRIRRFIQTNCVQDTIFSLSRLPLSACTWPAPPNGILSLGEQPVTVVVVGTVASVKSNSGYGHLLPASHCIRLELARNNDYPIYADVLRRWAYIEPRIPAFFEAWAYANNQEPPQHHPPIVPQLYLSLQRIGYGSQIITFADLRVHDVVRLEAAICRGVVRSVYFHVKRLDVLERPPYNIPGFYS
;
A
#
# COMPACT_ATOMS: atom_id res chain seq x y z
N MET A 1 14.63 17.20 8.38
CA MET A 1 15.15 15.90 7.91
C MET A 1 16.67 15.93 7.92
N THR A 2 17.35 15.13 8.75
CA THR A 2 18.81 15.10 8.80
C THR A 2 19.38 14.37 7.58
N SER A 3 20.56 14.76 7.09
CA SER A 3 21.14 14.26 5.82
C SER A 3 21.38 12.74 5.78
N ARG A 4 21.45 12.08 6.95
CA ARG A 4 21.58 10.63 7.10
C ARG A 4 20.30 9.85 6.81
N THR A 5 19.13 10.43 7.08
CA THR A 5 17.80 9.84 6.78
C THR A 5 17.57 9.81 5.25
N SER A 6 17.88 10.92 4.57
CA SER A 6 17.77 11.00 3.11
C SER A 6 18.72 10.03 2.40
N SER A 7 19.95 9.83 2.90
CA SER A 7 20.91 8.92 2.29
C SER A 7 20.52 7.44 2.47
N ARG A 8 19.87 7.06 3.57
CA ARG A 8 19.36 5.70 3.80
C ARG A 8 18.15 5.37 2.94
N ILE A 9 17.16 6.26 2.87
CA ILE A 9 15.99 6.09 1.99
C ILE A 9 16.45 6.06 0.53
N ARG A 10 17.34 6.98 0.14
CA ARG A 10 17.91 7.03 -1.21
C ARG A 10 18.75 5.77 -1.50
N ARG A 11 19.56 5.28 -0.56
CA ARG A 11 20.31 4.02 -0.71
C ARG A 11 19.38 2.81 -0.74
N PHE A 12 18.32 2.76 0.06
CA PHE A 12 17.34 1.68 0.01
C PHE A 12 16.64 1.63 -1.34
N ILE A 13 16.18 2.80 -1.83
CA ILE A 13 15.64 2.97 -3.17
C ILE A 13 16.70 2.52 -4.19
N GLN A 14 17.93 3.01 -4.14
CA GLN A 14 18.97 2.71 -5.14
C GLN A 14 19.46 1.25 -5.11
N THR A 15 19.59 0.62 -3.94
CA THR A 15 20.15 -0.72 -3.75
C THR A 15 19.12 -1.82 -4.02
N ASN A 16 17.83 -1.60 -3.70
CA ASN A 16 16.78 -2.60 -3.94
C ASN A 16 16.01 -2.34 -5.25
N CYS A 17 16.21 -1.20 -5.94
CA CYS A 17 15.46 -0.90 -7.16
C CYS A 17 15.92 -1.57 -8.45
N VAL A 18 17.04 -2.28 -8.55
CA VAL A 18 17.45 -2.77 -9.89
C VAL A 18 16.82 -4.14 -10.23
N GLN A 19 16.46 -4.94 -9.22
CA GLN A 19 15.86 -6.26 -9.41
C GLN A 19 14.36 -6.32 -9.03
N ASP A 20 13.85 -5.44 -8.16
CA ASP A 20 12.42 -5.34 -7.80
C ASP A 20 11.60 -4.41 -8.71
N THR A 21 12.22 -3.88 -9.78
CA THR A 21 11.62 -2.84 -10.64
C THR A 21 10.47 -3.26 -11.54
N ILE A 22 10.12 -4.54 -11.59
CA ILE A 22 8.99 -5.03 -12.39
C ILE A 22 7.65 -4.50 -11.83
N PHE A 23 7.65 -4.01 -10.58
CA PHE A 23 6.44 -3.70 -9.85
C PHE A 23 6.44 -2.32 -9.15
N SER A 24 7.36 -1.41 -9.50
CA SER A 24 7.21 0.01 -9.09
C SER A 24 5.92 0.55 -9.69
N LEU A 25 5.10 1.26 -8.90
CA LEU A 25 3.83 1.80 -9.40
C LEU A 25 4.04 2.61 -10.69
N SER A 26 5.08 3.45 -10.73
CA SER A 26 5.47 4.23 -11.91
C SER A 26 5.87 3.45 -13.17
N ARG A 27 6.12 2.13 -13.06
CA ARG A 27 6.58 1.27 -14.17
C ARG A 27 5.52 0.25 -14.58
N LEU A 28 4.33 0.31 -13.99
CA LEU A 28 3.26 -0.62 -14.29
C LEU A 28 2.77 -0.43 -15.73
N PRO A 29 2.89 -1.44 -16.63
CA PRO A 29 2.40 -1.31 -18.00
C PRO A 29 0.87 -1.45 -18.04
N LEU A 30 0.15 -0.41 -17.60
CA LEU A 30 -1.31 -0.42 -17.46
C LEU A 30 -2.06 -0.87 -18.71
N SER A 31 -1.50 -0.65 -19.90
CA SER A 31 -2.06 -1.07 -21.19
C SER A 31 -2.04 -2.59 -21.41
N ALA A 32 -1.07 -3.28 -20.83
CA ALA A 32 -0.94 -4.73 -20.93
C ALA A 32 -1.64 -5.46 -19.77
N CYS A 33 -2.09 -4.73 -18.75
CA CYS A 33 -2.80 -5.28 -17.61
C CYS A 33 -4.28 -5.52 -17.93
N THR A 34 -4.81 -6.65 -17.48
CA THR A 34 -6.21 -7.03 -17.66
C THR A 34 -6.81 -7.47 -16.33
N TRP A 35 -8.11 -7.29 -16.20
CA TRP A 35 -8.85 -7.95 -15.14
C TRP A 35 -9.17 -9.37 -15.60
N PRO A 36 -8.84 -10.41 -14.82
CA PRO A 36 -9.34 -11.74 -15.10
C PRO A 36 -10.88 -11.74 -15.08
N ALA A 37 -11.47 -12.74 -15.72
CA ALA A 37 -12.92 -12.86 -15.85
C ALA A 37 -13.61 -12.74 -14.46
N PRO A 38 -14.80 -12.11 -14.39
CA PRO A 38 -15.54 -11.93 -13.13
C PRO A 38 -15.78 -13.26 -12.39
N PRO A 39 -16.06 -13.22 -11.07
CA PRO A 39 -16.68 -12.08 -10.37
C PRO A 39 -15.71 -11.00 -9.86
N ASN A 40 -14.53 -11.33 -9.34
CA ASN A 40 -13.57 -10.36 -8.78
C ASN A 40 -12.13 -10.75 -9.12
N GLY A 41 -11.34 -9.79 -9.59
CA GLY A 41 -9.97 -10.04 -10.05
C GLY A 41 -8.96 -9.24 -9.26
N ILE A 42 -7.82 -9.87 -8.96
CA ILE A 42 -6.56 -9.14 -8.82
C ILE A 42 -6.13 -8.77 -10.25
N LEU A 43 -5.68 -7.55 -10.46
CA LEU A 43 -5.20 -7.11 -11.76
C LEU A 43 -4.06 -8.04 -12.19
N SER A 44 -4.06 -8.50 -13.44
CA SER A 44 -3.03 -9.41 -13.94
C SER A 44 -2.28 -8.82 -15.12
N LEU A 45 -1.01 -9.19 -15.26
CA LEU A 45 -0.19 -9.00 -16.44
C LEU A 45 0.04 -10.39 -17.04
N GLY A 46 -0.72 -10.73 -18.09
CA GLY A 46 -0.84 -12.12 -18.54
C GLY A 46 -1.45 -12.98 -17.43
N GLU A 47 -0.74 -14.02 -17.00
CA GLU A 47 -1.19 -14.94 -15.94
C GLU A 47 -0.73 -14.51 -14.54
N GLN A 48 0.13 -13.49 -14.43
CA GLN A 48 0.73 -13.08 -13.16
C GLN A 48 -0.08 -11.97 -12.48
N PRO A 49 -0.45 -12.13 -11.19
CA PRO A 49 -1.11 -11.06 -10.45
C PRO A 49 -0.14 -9.89 -10.23
N VAL A 50 -0.58 -8.70 -10.63
CA VAL A 50 0.13 -7.44 -10.42
C VAL A 50 0.18 -7.14 -8.93
N THR A 51 1.40 -7.09 -8.41
CA THR A 51 1.69 -6.47 -7.12
C THR A 51 2.41 -5.15 -7.42
N VAL A 52 2.14 -4.10 -6.67
CA VAL A 52 2.91 -2.85 -6.73
C VAL A 52 3.71 -2.68 -5.45
N VAL A 53 4.89 -2.09 -5.60
CA VAL A 53 5.76 -1.73 -4.48
C VAL A 53 5.89 -0.22 -4.45
N VAL A 54 5.51 0.38 -3.33
CA VAL A 54 5.63 1.81 -3.08
C VAL A 54 6.43 2.06 -1.81
N VAL A 55 7.06 3.22 -1.72
CA VAL A 55 7.74 3.70 -0.52
C VAL A 55 7.15 5.05 -0.15
N GLY A 56 6.79 5.23 1.11
CA GLY A 56 6.17 6.47 1.57
C GLY A 56 6.21 6.60 3.08
N THR A 57 5.75 7.75 3.54
CA THR A 57 5.61 8.08 4.95
C THR A 57 4.17 7.86 5.38
N VAL A 58 3.93 7.19 6.50
CA VAL A 58 2.60 6.97 7.04
C VAL A 58 2.00 8.31 7.47
N ALA A 59 0.93 8.73 6.80
CA ALA A 59 0.16 9.93 7.14
C ALA A 59 -0.94 9.63 8.16
N SER A 60 -1.61 8.48 8.01
CA SER A 60 -2.60 8.01 8.99
C SER A 60 -2.87 6.52 8.84
N VAL A 61 -3.25 5.87 9.94
CA VAL A 61 -3.82 4.52 9.93
C VAL A 61 -5.22 4.61 10.50
N LYS A 62 -6.22 4.16 9.74
CA LYS A 62 -7.61 4.09 10.19
C LYS A 62 -8.02 2.64 10.31
N SER A 63 -8.53 2.27 11.47
CA SER A 63 -9.04 0.92 11.74
C SER A 63 -10.53 1.03 12.03
N ASN A 64 -11.34 0.29 11.27
CA ASN A 64 -12.73 0.05 11.61
C ASN A 64 -12.80 -1.35 12.25
N SER A 65 -13.28 -1.44 13.49
CA SER A 65 -13.37 -2.70 14.22
C SER A 65 -14.60 -3.54 13.86
N GLY A 66 -15.50 -3.04 13.00
CA GLY A 66 -16.71 -3.74 12.59
C GLY A 66 -17.74 -3.95 13.71
N TYR A 67 -17.48 -3.45 14.92
CA TYR A 67 -18.40 -3.62 16.06
C TYR A 67 -19.67 -2.79 15.87
N GLY A 68 -20.82 -3.47 15.77
CA GLY A 68 -22.14 -2.84 15.64
C GLY A 68 -22.47 -2.29 14.24
N HIS A 69 -21.63 -2.50 13.24
CA HIS A 69 -21.88 -2.10 11.85
C HIS A 69 -21.97 -3.32 10.93
N LEU A 70 -22.72 -3.20 9.84
CA LEU A 70 -22.82 -4.24 8.80
C LEU A 70 -21.50 -4.46 8.04
N LEU A 71 -20.55 -3.51 8.11
CA LEU A 71 -19.29 -3.52 7.38
C LEU A 71 -18.18 -4.29 8.14
N PRO A 72 -17.25 -4.99 7.44
CA PRO A 72 -16.18 -5.76 8.06
C PRO A 72 -15.17 -4.88 8.75
N ALA A 73 -14.44 -5.52 9.67
CA ALA A 73 -13.22 -4.96 10.18
C ALA A 73 -12.23 -4.71 9.03
N SER A 74 -11.70 -3.49 8.97
CA SER A 74 -10.80 -3.04 7.91
C SER A 74 -9.76 -2.07 8.43
N HIS A 75 -8.59 -2.08 7.80
CA HIS A 75 -7.50 -1.14 8.04
C HIS A 75 -7.21 -0.38 6.75
N CYS A 76 -7.19 0.94 6.82
CA CYS A 76 -6.73 1.82 5.75
C CYS A 76 -5.44 2.51 6.19
N ILE A 77 -4.38 2.30 5.43
CA ILE A 77 -3.12 3.02 5.58
C ILE A 77 -3.06 4.09 4.50
N ARG A 78 -2.81 5.33 4.92
CA ARG A 78 -2.56 6.46 4.03
C ARG A 78 -1.09 6.79 4.01
N LEU A 79 -0.49 6.84 2.83
CA LEU A 79 0.92 7.14 2.63
C LEU A 79 1.11 8.45 1.85
N GLU A 80 2.07 9.24 2.31
CA GLU A 80 2.74 10.26 1.50
C GLU A 80 3.85 9.57 0.69
N LEU A 81 3.64 9.41 -0.62
CA LEU A 81 4.61 8.68 -1.45
C LEU A 81 5.92 9.46 -1.57
N ALA A 82 7.05 8.77 -1.37
CA ALA A 82 8.38 9.37 -1.40
C ALA A 82 8.84 9.75 -2.82
N ARG A 83 8.15 9.26 -3.86
CA ARG A 83 8.43 9.52 -5.27
C ARG A 83 7.30 10.36 -5.86
N ASN A 84 7.62 11.59 -6.25
CA ASN A 84 6.63 12.52 -6.84
C ASN A 84 5.92 11.97 -8.09
N ASN A 85 6.55 11.02 -8.81
CA ASN A 85 5.99 10.44 -10.03
C ASN A 85 4.99 9.30 -9.77
N ASP A 86 4.87 8.79 -8.54
CA ASP A 86 3.95 7.69 -8.27
C ASP A 86 2.48 8.16 -8.14
N TYR A 87 2.25 9.43 -7.75
CA TYR A 87 0.88 9.98 -7.60
C TYR A 87 0.10 10.11 -8.90
N PRO A 88 0.67 10.63 -10.01
CA PRO A 88 -0.03 10.62 -11.30
C PRO A 88 -0.44 9.20 -11.72
N ILE A 89 0.44 8.22 -11.54
CA ILE A 89 0.16 6.84 -11.94
C ILE A 89 -0.86 6.16 -11.00
N TYR A 90 -0.81 6.48 -9.70
CA TYR A 90 -1.87 6.11 -8.76
C TYR A 90 -3.24 6.63 -9.23
N ALA A 91 -3.31 7.90 -9.61
CA ALA A 91 -4.53 8.50 -10.13
C ALA A 91 -5.00 7.81 -11.42
N ASP A 92 -4.08 7.52 -12.33
CA ASP A 92 -4.37 6.84 -13.60
C ASP A 92 -4.89 5.41 -13.39
N VAL A 93 -4.34 4.66 -12.44
CA VAL A 93 -4.87 3.34 -12.05
C VAL A 93 -6.32 3.45 -11.60
N LEU A 94 -6.62 4.41 -10.73
CA LEU A 94 -7.98 4.60 -10.23
C LEU A 94 -8.94 5.01 -11.35
N ARG A 95 -8.55 5.95 -12.21
CA ARG A 95 -9.40 6.44 -13.32
C ARG A 95 -9.65 5.39 -14.39
N ARG A 96 -8.61 4.67 -14.79
CA ARG A 96 -8.64 3.78 -15.96
C ARG A 96 -9.74 2.72 -15.91
N TRP A 97 -10.03 2.22 -14.72
CA TRP A 97 -11.01 1.14 -14.53
C TRP A 97 -12.20 1.54 -13.66
N ALA A 98 -12.29 2.81 -13.28
CA ALA A 98 -13.48 3.32 -12.62
C ALA A 98 -14.63 3.46 -13.61
N TYR A 99 -15.83 3.12 -13.14
CA TYR A 99 -17.06 3.31 -13.93
C TYR A 99 -17.57 4.75 -13.92
N ILE A 100 -17.23 5.49 -12.86
CA ILE A 100 -17.55 6.91 -12.63
C ILE A 100 -16.23 7.58 -12.25
N GLU A 101 -16.00 8.83 -12.69
CA GLU A 101 -14.78 9.58 -12.35
C GLU A 101 -14.53 9.52 -10.83
N PRO A 102 -13.43 8.89 -10.38
CA PRO A 102 -13.18 8.71 -8.97
C PRO A 102 -12.63 9.99 -8.35
N ARG A 103 -13.03 10.29 -7.11
CA ARG A 103 -12.32 11.27 -6.31
C ARG A 103 -10.94 10.71 -5.96
N ILE A 104 -9.90 11.28 -6.56
CA ILE A 104 -8.52 10.86 -6.28
C ILE A 104 -8.10 11.37 -4.90
N PRO A 105 -7.74 10.49 -3.95
CA PRO A 105 -7.27 10.92 -2.65
C PRO A 105 -5.91 11.63 -2.75
N ALA A 106 -5.68 12.60 -1.86
CA ALA A 106 -4.38 13.29 -1.76
C ALA A 106 -3.23 12.39 -1.26
N PHE A 107 -3.58 11.25 -0.67
CA PHE A 107 -2.65 10.25 -0.15
C PHE A 107 -2.84 8.94 -0.90
N PHE A 108 -1.79 8.14 -1.00
CA PHE A 108 -1.95 6.78 -1.46
C PHE A 108 -2.68 5.96 -0.38
N GLU A 109 -3.83 5.39 -0.72
CA GLU A 109 -4.63 4.57 0.21
C GLU A 109 -4.46 3.09 -0.08
N ALA A 110 -3.99 2.35 0.93
CA ALA A 110 -3.90 0.89 0.91
C ALA A 110 -4.81 0.30 1.97
N TRP A 111 -5.51 -0.76 1.63
CA TRP A 111 -6.54 -1.37 2.46
C TRP A 111 -6.16 -2.80 2.83
N ALA A 112 -6.52 -3.20 4.03
CA ALA A 112 -6.53 -4.59 4.48
C ALA A 112 -7.89 -4.88 5.09
N TYR A 113 -8.47 -6.02 4.71
CA TYR A 113 -9.78 -6.46 5.23
C TYR A 113 -9.58 -7.69 6.09
N ALA A 114 -10.11 -7.68 7.31
CA ALA A 114 -10.08 -8.87 8.15
C ALA A 114 -11.06 -9.91 7.57
N ASN A 115 -10.56 -11.12 7.31
CA ASN A 115 -11.27 -12.33 6.89
C ASN A 115 -12.70 -12.15 6.31
N ASN A 116 -12.81 -12.41 5.00
CA ASN A 116 -13.99 -12.94 4.29
C ASN A 116 -15.31 -12.14 4.23
N GLN A 117 -15.46 -10.94 4.79
CA GLN A 117 -16.81 -10.36 4.85
C GLN A 117 -16.94 -8.86 4.55
N GLU A 118 -16.70 -8.43 3.31
CA GLU A 118 -17.78 -7.80 2.49
C GLU A 118 -17.42 -7.84 0.99
N PRO A 119 -18.41 -7.89 0.08
CA PRO A 119 -18.66 -9.08 -0.74
C PRO A 119 -17.97 -9.03 -2.12
N PRO A 120 -18.06 -10.08 -2.97
CA PRO A 120 -18.04 -11.50 -2.66
C PRO A 120 -16.63 -12.14 -2.83
N GLN A 121 -16.22 -12.91 -1.81
CA GLN A 121 -15.77 -14.32 -1.85
C GLN A 121 -14.83 -14.89 -2.94
N HIS A 122 -14.18 -14.12 -3.82
CA HIS A 122 -13.59 -14.75 -5.03
C HIS A 122 -12.14 -14.42 -5.38
N HIS A 123 -11.41 -13.63 -4.60
CA HIS A 123 -9.94 -13.63 -4.67
C HIS A 123 -9.37 -14.32 -3.42
N PRO A 124 -8.23 -15.03 -3.53
CA PRO A 124 -7.62 -15.68 -2.39
C PRO A 124 -7.42 -14.67 -1.24
N PRO A 125 -7.59 -15.10 0.02
CA PRO A 125 -7.39 -14.22 1.16
C PRO A 125 -5.96 -13.71 1.14
N ILE A 126 -5.81 -12.39 1.02
CA ILE A 126 -4.51 -11.74 1.18
C ILE A 126 -4.38 -11.43 2.65
N VAL A 127 -3.50 -12.18 3.34
CA VAL A 127 -3.19 -11.92 4.74
C VAL A 127 -2.02 -10.94 4.79
N PRO A 128 -2.23 -9.70 5.29
CA PRO A 128 -1.17 -8.71 5.35
C PRO A 128 -0.04 -9.16 6.30
N GLN A 129 1.19 -9.06 5.84
CA GLN A 129 2.39 -9.32 6.65
C GLN A 129 3.08 -8.00 7.00
N LEU A 130 3.13 -7.65 8.28
CA LEU A 130 3.69 -6.39 8.74
C LEU A 130 4.95 -6.63 9.56
N TYR A 131 6.00 -5.87 9.24
CA TYR A 131 7.31 -6.02 9.84
C TYR A 131 7.94 -4.67 10.22
N LEU A 132 8.68 -4.68 11.32
CA LEU A 132 9.63 -3.64 11.69
C LEU A 132 11.03 -4.06 11.20
N SER A 133 11.51 -3.41 10.15
CA SER A 133 12.71 -3.77 9.38
C SER A 133 13.79 -2.68 9.41
N LEU A 134 14.06 -2.15 10.60
CA LEU A 134 14.95 -0.99 10.80
C LEU A 134 16.42 -1.24 10.43
N GLN A 135 16.84 -2.50 10.40
CA GLN A 135 18.20 -2.89 10.03
C GLN A 135 18.28 -3.36 8.57
N ARG A 136 17.41 -4.31 8.20
CA ARG A 136 17.27 -4.86 6.85
C ARG A 136 15.90 -5.51 6.67
N ILE A 137 15.40 -5.53 5.44
CA ILE A 137 14.18 -6.25 5.09
C ILE A 137 14.43 -7.76 5.15
N GLY A 138 13.45 -8.50 5.66
CA GLY A 138 13.48 -9.96 5.76
C GLY A 138 14.18 -10.43 7.02
N TYR A 139 15.51 -10.50 7.01
CA TYR A 139 16.23 -11.13 8.12
C TYR A 139 16.29 -10.24 9.37
N GLY A 140 15.84 -10.78 10.50
CA GLY A 140 15.81 -10.06 11.78
C GLY A 140 14.71 -8.99 11.85
N SER A 141 13.78 -9.00 10.89
CA SER A 141 12.59 -8.16 10.93
C SER A 141 11.64 -8.65 12.01
N GLN A 142 11.18 -7.75 12.88
CA GLN A 142 10.23 -8.07 13.94
C GLN A 142 8.80 -8.02 13.38
N ILE A 143 7.99 -9.05 13.63
CA ILE A 143 6.56 -9.04 13.26
C ILE A 143 5.83 -7.99 14.09
N ILE A 144 5.00 -7.17 13.44
CA ILE A 144 4.16 -6.15 14.07
C ILE A 144 2.71 -6.25 13.55
N THR A 145 1.81 -5.46 14.14
CA THR A 145 0.41 -5.33 13.74
C THR A 145 0.11 -3.93 13.21
N PHE A 146 -1.09 -3.71 12.67
CA PHE A 146 -1.54 -2.36 12.26
C PHE A 146 -1.59 -1.37 13.43
N ALA A 147 -1.78 -1.85 14.67
CA ALA A 147 -1.79 -1.00 15.87
C ALA A 147 -0.38 -0.48 16.24
N ASP A 148 0.67 -1.14 15.77
CA ASP A 148 2.06 -0.76 16.03
C ASP A 148 2.60 0.29 15.04
N LEU A 149 1.87 0.55 13.95
CA LEU A 149 2.24 1.56 12.95
C LEU A 149 2.04 2.96 13.51
N ARG A 150 3.00 3.85 13.23
CA ARG A 150 2.98 5.24 13.71
C ARG A 150 2.90 6.20 12.54
N VAL A 151 2.24 7.33 12.78
CA VAL A 151 2.36 8.48 11.86
C VAL A 151 3.84 8.85 11.77
N HIS A 152 4.28 9.19 10.56
CA HIS A 152 5.67 9.45 10.19
C HIS A 152 6.60 8.24 10.10
N ASP A 153 6.14 7.01 10.32
CA ASP A 153 6.92 5.82 9.93
C ASP A 153 7.17 5.85 8.42
N VAL A 154 8.41 5.59 8.01
CA VAL A 154 8.76 5.40 6.59
C VAL A 154 8.64 3.92 6.29
N VAL A 155 7.82 3.59 5.30
CA VAL A 155 7.46 2.21 4.99
C VAL A 155 7.71 1.88 3.52
N ARG A 156 8.09 0.62 3.27
CA ARG A 156 7.89 -0.05 1.98
C ARG A 156 6.59 -0.82 2.07
N LEU A 157 5.72 -0.65 1.09
CA LEU A 157 4.44 -1.33 1.01
C LEU A 157 4.36 -2.09 -0.31
N GLU A 158 4.05 -3.39 -0.22
CA GLU A 158 3.59 -4.19 -1.34
C GLU A 158 2.07 -4.32 -1.30
N ALA A 159 1.40 -4.02 -2.41
CA ALA A 159 -0.04 -4.13 -2.53
C ALA A 159 -0.47 -4.80 -3.84
N ALA A 160 -1.47 -5.67 -3.77
CA ALA A 160 -2.19 -6.13 -4.96
C ALA A 160 -3.16 -5.04 -5.42
N ILE A 161 -3.36 -4.89 -6.73
CA ILE A 161 -4.42 -4.03 -7.25
C ILE A 161 -5.67 -4.90 -7.42
N CYS A 162 -6.72 -4.59 -6.68
CA CYS A 162 -7.94 -5.38 -6.61
C CYS A 162 -9.14 -4.58 -7.14
N ARG A 163 -10.14 -5.31 -7.64
CA ARG A 163 -11.45 -4.74 -7.96
C ARG A 163 -12.47 -5.18 -6.91
N GLY A 164 -13.13 -4.22 -6.27
CA GLY A 164 -14.21 -4.43 -5.32
C GLY A 164 -15.61 -4.41 -5.96
N VAL A 165 -16.65 -4.51 -5.12
CA VAL A 165 -18.05 -4.35 -5.54
C VAL A 165 -18.26 -2.94 -6.09
N VAL A 166 -19.16 -2.80 -7.06
CA VAL A 166 -19.44 -1.52 -7.74
C VAL A 166 -18.22 -0.97 -8.51
N ARG A 167 -17.30 -1.86 -8.93
CA ARG A 167 -16.14 -1.54 -9.78
C ARG A 167 -15.15 -0.53 -9.17
N SER A 168 -15.09 -0.43 -7.84
CA SER A 168 -14.03 0.34 -7.19
C SER A 168 -12.69 -0.39 -7.30
N VAL A 169 -11.65 0.31 -7.75
CA VAL A 169 -10.27 -0.20 -7.71
C VAL A 169 -9.67 0.19 -6.38
N TYR A 170 -9.00 -0.75 -5.71
CA TYR A 170 -8.31 -0.50 -4.46
C TYR A 170 -6.99 -1.27 -4.38
N PHE A 171 -6.12 -0.86 -3.48
CA PHE A 171 -4.80 -1.47 -3.27
C PHE A 171 -4.85 -2.31 -2.00
N HIS A 172 -4.83 -3.64 -2.13
CA HIS A 172 -4.87 -4.57 -1.00
C HIS A 172 -3.46 -4.83 -0.47
N VAL A 173 -3.19 -4.47 0.79
CA VAL A 173 -1.91 -4.66 1.46
C VAL A 173 -1.54 -6.14 1.49
N LYS A 174 -0.38 -6.50 0.91
CA LYS A 174 0.23 -7.83 1.02
C LYS A 174 1.32 -7.85 2.08
N ARG A 175 2.20 -6.85 2.04
CA ARG A 175 3.35 -6.74 2.93
C ARG A 175 3.66 -5.28 3.22
N LEU A 176 4.05 -4.99 4.46
CA LEU A 176 4.55 -3.69 4.86
C LEU A 176 5.79 -3.86 5.72
N ASP A 177 6.88 -3.19 5.33
CA ASP A 177 8.13 -3.15 6.09
C ASP A 177 8.37 -1.70 6.55
N VAL A 178 8.39 -1.47 7.87
CA VAL A 178 8.81 -0.19 8.46
C VAL A 178 10.33 -0.10 8.36
N LEU A 179 10.82 0.83 7.55
CA LEU A 179 12.22 1.04 7.26
C LEU A 179 12.86 2.04 8.22
N GLU A 180 12.09 3.04 8.64
CA GLU A 180 12.53 4.07 9.57
C GLU A 180 11.37 4.50 10.45
N ARG A 181 11.67 4.71 11.73
CA ARG A 181 10.75 5.21 12.72
C ARG A 181 11.37 6.43 13.39
N PRO A 182 10.83 7.62 13.15
CA PRO A 182 11.32 8.83 13.82
C PRO A 182 11.21 8.67 15.34
N PRO A 183 12.15 9.23 16.12
CA PRO A 183 12.01 9.28 17.56
C PRO A 183 10.74 10.07 17.94
N TYR A 184 10.08 9.70 19.04
CA TYR A 184 8.81 10.29 19.51
C TYR A 184 8.84 11.82 19.74
N ASN A 185 10.01 12.44 19.71
CA ASN A 185 10.17 13.89 19.87
C ASN A 185 10.20 14.58 18.51
N ILE A 186 9.03 14.85 17.93
CA ILE A 186 8.87 15.99 17.03
C ILE A 186 8.14 17.08 17.82
N PRO A 187 8.86 17.95 18.55
CA PRO A 187 8.23 19.16 19.07
C PRO A 187 7.92 20.07 17.87
N GLY A 188 6.67 20.49 17.70
CA GLY A 188 6.38 21.67 16.86
C GLY A 188 5.18 21.66 15.90
N PHE A 189 4.14 20.85 16.11
CA PHE A 189 2.86 21.08 15.41
C PHE A 189 1.68 21.09 16.38
N TYR A 190 1.65 22.11 17.23
CA TYR A 190 0.40 22.69 17.70
C TYR A 190 0.36 24.11 17.15
N SER A 191 -0.49 24.32 16.16
CA SER A 191 -0.99 25.64 15.75
C SER A 191 -2.40 25.79 16.28
#